data_AF-A0A409XXY6-F1
#
_entry.id   AF-A0A409XXY6-F1
#
_cell.length_a   1.000
_cell.length_b   1.000
_cell.length_c   1.000
_cell.angle_alpha   90.00
_cell.angle_beta   90.00
_cell.angle_gamma   90.00
#
_symmetry.space_group_name_H-M   'P 1'
#
loop_
_entity.id
_entity.type
_entity.pdbx_description
1 polymer ?
#
loop_
_entity_poly.entity_id
_entity_poly.type
_entity_poly.pdbx_seq_one_letter_code
_entity_poly.pdbx_strand_id
1 'polypeptide(L)'
;MNPLSRPGVRLMDRFADQVHFDDCKISRSEPDKELKQRTKHLDKLRDKILENIGTYYAETDASLPLSGRYQAIAASILLSGGVERWRARHVAGKVTAPDTELYAIRSAIVNATLRDDCTDIFIFTDSMASARRAVDPSIHSGQGHSVAVCEALQTWFTRKDGQSITFVYVPSRLQWDLHYKAHEYATELKVALGPRPATSFDSLRMQAALARGASWNVLFQDPEY
;
A
#
# COMPACT_ATOMS: atom_id res chain seq x y z
N MET A 1 19.01 8.11 13.49
CA MET A 1 18.46 6.75 13.31
C MET A 1 17.15 6.68 14.09
N ASN A 2 16.05 6.30 13.45
CA ASN A 2 14.74 6.24 14.11
C ASN A 2 14.79 5.18 15.25
N PRO A 3 14.32 5.50 16.47
CA PRO A 3 14.22 4.54 17.57
C PRO A 3 13.51 3.24 17.18
N LEU A 4 12.44 3.31 16.39
CA LEU A 4 11.63 2.16 15.96
C LEU A 4 12.35 1.20 15.02
N SER A 5 13.45 1.62 14.41
CA SER A 5 14.26 0.76 13.53
C SER A 5 15.33 -0.03 14.30
N ARG A 6 15.46 0.18 15.62
CA ARG A 6 16.46 -0.55 16.44
C ARG A 6 16.01 -1.99 16.67
N PRO A 7 16.91 -2.98 16.62
CA PRO A 7 16.58 -4.36 16.98
C PRO A 7 16.00 -4.45 18.41
N GLY A 8 15.00 -5.31 18.61
CA GLY A 8 14.29 -5.53 19.87
C GLY A 8 13.17 -4.51 20.14
N VAL A 9 13.03 -3.49 19.30
CA VAL A 9 11.94 -2.51 19.41
C VAL A 9 11.13 -2.33 18.12
N ARG A 10 11.49 -3.04 17.04
CA ARG A 10 10.69 -3.01 15.81
C ARG A 10 9.34 -3.66 16.07
N LEU A 11 8.32 -3.23 15.33
CA LEU A 11 6.98 -3.83 15.35
C LEU A 11 7.09 -5.36 15.18
N MET A 12 7.84 -5.80 14.16
CA MET A 12 8.03 -7.21 13.85
C MET A 12 8.92 -7.97 14.86
N ASP A 13 9.65 -7.28 15.74
CA ASP A 13 10.41 -7.96 16.80
C ASP A 13 9.50 -8.33 18.00
N ARG A 14 8.41 -7.58 18.19
CA ARG A 14 7.53 -7.66 19.37
C ARG A 14 6.16 -8.27 19.10
N PHE A 15 5.65 -8.10 17.89
CA PHE A 15 4.26 -8.38 17.51
C PHE A 15 4.18 -9.18 16.21
N ALA A 16 5.19 -10.01 15.93
CA ALA A 16 5.25 -10.82 14.70
C ALA A 16 4.04 -11.75 14.54
N ASP A 17 3.49 -12.22 15.66
CA ASP A 17 2.31 -13.07 15.76
C ASP A 17 1.00 -12.35 15.46
N GLN A 18 0.98 -11.01 15.51
CA GLN A 18 -0.20 -10.20 15.21
C GLN A 18 -0.19 -9.61 13.79
N VAL A 19 0.88 -9.81 13.02
CA VAL A 19 1.04 -9.28 11.66
C VAL A 19 1.13 -10.42 10.65
N HIS A 20 0.15 -10.50 9.76
CA HIS A 20 0.03 -11.58 8.79
C HIS A 20 0.09 -11.07 7.34
N PHE A 21 0.61 -11.92 6.47
CA PHE A 21 0.68 -11.67 5.02
C PHE A 21 0.04 -12.84 4.27
N ASP A 22 -1.17 -12.61 3.76
CA ASP A 22 -1.85 -13.49 2.82
C ASP A 22 -1.43 -13.14 1.40
N ASP A 23 -0.21 -13.58 1.08
CA ASP A 23 0.44 -13.41 -0.23
C ASP A 23 0.05 -14.56 -1.17
N CYS A 24 0.01 -14.30 -2.48
CA CYS A 24 -0.27 -15.33 -3.47
C CYS A 24 0.71 -15.20 -4.65
N LYS A 25 1.53 -16.22 -4.85
CA LYS A 25 2.41 -16.32 -6.01
C LYS A 25 1.60 -16.85 -7.20
N ILE A 26 1.29 -15.97 -8.14
CA ILE A 26 0.69 -16.37 -9.41
C ILE A 26 1.82 -16.76 -10.37
N SER A 27 1.90 -18.04 -10.71
CA SER A 27 2.82 -18.59 -11.68
C SER A 27 2.46 -18.15 -13.11
N ARG A 28 3.46 -18.24 -14.00
CA ARG A 28 3.24 -17.99 -15.43
C ARG A 28 2.63 -19.19 -16.16
N SER A 29 2.65 -20.38 -15.56
CA SER A 29 2.22 -21.62 -16.20
C SER A 29 0.69 -21.76 -16.26
N GLU A 30 -0.03 -21.39 -15.20
CA GLU A 30 -1.50 -21.52 -15.14
C GLU A 30 -2.19 -20.28 -14.54
N PRO A 31 -1.95 -19.06 -15.09
CA PRO A 31 -2.38 -17.81 -14.46
C PRO A 31 -3.90 -17.73 -14.25
N ASP A 32 -4.70 -18.21 -15.20
CA ASP A 32 -6.17 -18.10 -15.11
C ASP A 32 -6.78 -18.99 -14.02
N LYS A 33 -6.19 -20.18 -13.82
CA LYS A 33 -6.65 -21.13 -12.80
C LYS A 33 -6.31 -20.62 -11.41
N GLU A 34 -5.10 -20.10 -11.25
CA GLU A 34 -4.65 -19.51 -9.99
C GLU A 34 -5.41 -18.22 -9.68
N LEU A 35 -5.72 -17.39 -10.68
CA LEU A 35 -6.59 -16.23 -10.52
C LEU A 35 -7.98 -16.65 -10.04
N LYS A 36 -8.61 -17.65 -10.67
CA LYS A 36 -9.91 -18.19 -10.21
C LYS A 36 -9.85 -18.72 -8.79
N GLN A 37 -8.78 -19.42 -8.42
CA GLN A 37 -8.57 -19.90 -7.05
C GLN A 37 -8.40 -18.73 -6.08
N ARG A 38 -7.66 -17.69 -6.47
CA ARG A 38 -7.49 -16.48 -5.67
C ARG A 38 -8.82 -15.75 -5.49
N THR A 39 -9.64 -15.62 -6.52
CA THR A 39 -10.99 -15.03 -6.41
C THR A 39 -11.83 -15.76 -5.37
N LYS A 40 -11.92 -17.10 -5.47
CA LYS A 40 -12.68 -17.91 -4.50
C LYS A 40 -12.20 -17.72 -3.07
N HIS A 41 -10.88 -17.61 -2.89
CA HIS A 41 -10.29 -17.34 -1.58
C HIS A 41 -10.65 -15.96 -1.05
N LEU A 42 -10.55 -14.93 -1.90
CA LEU A 42 -10.89 -13.55 -1.54
C LEU A 42 -12.38 -13.40 -1.21
N ASP A 43 -13.27 -14.03 -1.98
CA ASP A 43 -14.72 -14.02 -1.72
C ASP A 43 -15.03 -14.70 -0.38
N LYS A 44 -14.46 -15.88 -0.14
CA LYS A 44 -14.63 -16.58 1.15
C LYS A 44 -14.07 -15.78 2.32
N LEU A 45 -12.97 -15.06 2.11
CA LEU A 45 -12.38 -14.20 3.14
C LEU A 45 -13.28 -12.99 3.41
N ARG A 46 -13.82 -12.36 2.37
CA ARG A 46 -14.79 -11.28 2.47
C ARG A 46 -16.02 -11.71 3.28
N ASP A 47 -16.60 -12.86 2.98
CA ASP A 47 -17.78 -13.35 3.70
C ASP A 47 -17.51 -13.49 5.21
N LYS A 48 -16.36 -14.07 5.57
CA LYS A 48 -15.94 -14.19 6.98
C LYS A 48 -15.73 -12.83 7.66
N ILE A 49 -15.13 -11.89 6.96
CA ILE A 49 -14.88 -10.53 7.48
C ILE A 49 -16.22 -9.82 7.75
N LEU A 50 -17.21 -10.00 6.88
CA LEU A 50 -18.52 -9.36 7.01
C LEU A 50 -19.32 -9.89 8.22
N GLU A 51 -19.06 -11.12 8.66
CA GLU A 51 -19.72 -11.71 9.83
C GLU A 51 -19.15 -11.20 11.17
N ASN A 52 -17.95 -10.62 11.19
CA ASN A 52 -17.28 -10.18 12.42
C ASN A 52 -17.39 -8.66 12.64
N ILE A 53 -18.17 -8.28 13.67
CA ILE A 53 -18.47 -6.88 14.03
C ILE A 53 -17.21 -6.09 14.39
N GLY A 54 -16.17 -6.75 14.94
CA GLY A 54 -14.92 -6.12 15.33
C GLY A 54 -13.88 -6.01 14.21
N THR A 55 -14.19 -6.51 13.01
CA THR A 55 -13.27 -6.49 11.89
C THR A 55 -13.46 -5.25 11.03
N TYR A 56 -12.36 -4.57 10.78
CA TYR A 56 -12.25 -3.49 9.81
C TYR A 56 -11.43 -3.99 8.62
N TYR A 57 -11.84 -3.59 7.43
CA TYR A 57 -11.07 -3.88 6.23
C TYR A 57 -10.97 -2.66 5.37
N ALA A 58 -9.82 -2.51 4.71
CA ALA A 58 -9.57 -1.40 3.82
C ALA A 58 -9.10 -1.87 2.46
N GLU A 59 -9.60 -1.20 1.44
CA GLU A 59 -9.12 -1.28 0.08
C GLU A 59 -8.15 -0.12 -0.13
N THR A 60 -6.97 -0.41 -0.66
CA THR A 60 -5.94 0.60 -0.90
C THR A 60 -5.39 0.45 -2.30
N ASP A 61 -5.28 1.56 -3.01
CA ASP A 61 -4.70 1.61 -4.35
C ASP A 61 -4.01 2.97 -4.55
N ALA A 62 -3.08 3.03 -5.50
CA ALA A 62 -2.47 4.27 -5.93
C ALA A 62 -2.56 4.50 -7.44
N SER A 63 -2.76 5.76 -7.82
CA SER A 63 -2.64 6.19 -9.21
C SER A 63 -1.34 6.97 -9.42
N LEU A 64 -0.53 6.51 -10.38
CA LEU A 64 0.67 7.20 -10.84
C LEU A 64 0.51 7.66 -12.29
N PRO A 65 0.32 8.97 -12.55
CA PRO A 65 0.10 9.47 -13.90
C PRO A 65 1.36 9.36 -14.79
N LEU A 66 1.26 8.61 -15.89
CA LEU A 66 2.38 8.38 -16.82
C LEU A 66 2.88 9.64 -17.54
N SER A 67 2.01 10.65 -17.72
CA SER A 67 2.33 11.84 -18.52
C SER A 67 3.27 12.84 -17.82
N GLY A 68 3.58 12.62 -16.53
CA GLY A 68 4.34 13.57 -15.71
C GLY A 68 3.63 14.92 -15.48
N ARG A 69 2.39 15.08 -15.97
CA ARG A 69 1.61 16.32 -15.84
C ARG A 69 0.83 16.41 -14.53
N TYR A 70 0.62 15.28 -13.88
CA TYR A 70 -0.23 15.15 -12.70
C TYR A 70 0.55 14.53 -11.55
N GLN A 71 0.13 14.84 -10.32
CA GLN A 71 0.66 14.27 -9.09
C GLN A 71 0.12 12.86 -8.87
N ALA A 72 0.88 12.02 -8.18
CA ALA A 72 0.43 10.71 -7.73
C ALA A 72 -0.65 10.85 -6.65
N ILE A 73 -1.63 9.95 -6.66
CA ILE A 73 -2.75 9.92 -5.72
C ILE A 73 -2.75 8.58 -4.99
N ALA A 74 -2.78 8.64 -3.66
CA ALA A 74 -3.01 7.48 -2.82
C ALA A 74 -4.48 7.45 -2.39
N ALA A 75 -5.15 6.31 -2.48
CA ALA A 75 -6.54 6.15 -2.08
C ALA A 75 -6.72 5.02 -1.07
N SER A 76 -7.59 5.24 -0.11
CA SER A 76 -7.96 4.22 0.86
C SER A 76 -9.44 4.34 1.20
N ILE A 77 -10.16 3.22 1.20
CA ILE A 77 -11.56 3.11 1.60
C ILE A 77 -11.61 2.12 2.75
N LEU A 78 -12.14 2.53 3.90
CA LEU A 78 -12.25 1.73 5.13
C LEU A 78 -13.70 1.34 5.37
N LEU A 79 -13.93 0.05 5.58
CA LEU A 79 -15.24 -0.56 5.75
C LEU A 79 -15.27 -1.43 7.00
N SER A 80 -16.48 -1.63 7.54
CA SER A 80 -16.76 -2.60 8.61
C SER A 80 -18.23 -3.01 8.54
N GLY A 81 -18.49 -4.31 8.63
CA GLY A 81 -19.84 -4.89 8.48
C GLY A 81 -20.50 -4.55 7.13
N GLY A 82 -19.71 -4.44 6.06
CA GLY A 82 -20.19 -4.09 4.72
C GLY A 82 -20.51 -2.61 4.50
N VAL A 83 -20.34 -1.77 5.52
CA VAL A 83 -20.61 -0.33 5.46
C VAL A 83 -19.31 0.45 5.39
N GLU A 84 -19.23 1.41 4.46
CA GLU A 84 -18.13 2.36 4.40
C GLU A 84 -18.12 3.22 5.67
N ARG A 85 -17.02 3.18 6.42
CA ARG A 85 -16.82 3.96 7.64
C ARG A 85 -16.02 5.23 7.37
N TRP A 86 -15.17 5.20 6.35
CA TRP A 86 -14.32 6.31 5.97
C TRP A 86 -13.72 6.11 4.57
N ARG A 87 -13.45 7.20 3.85
CA ARG A 87 -12.67 7.17 2.61
C ARG A 87 -11.79 8.42 2.51
N ALA A 88 -10.63 8.29 1.89
CA ALA A 88 -9.80 9.45 1.55
C ALA A 88 -8.93 9.24 0.32
N ARG A 89 -8.53 10.39 -0.24
CA ARG A 89 -7.50 10.53 -1.26
C ARG A 89 -6.45 11.49 -0.76
N HIS A 90 -5.19 11.14 -0.99
CA HIS A 90 -4.06 11.99 -0.64
C HIS A 90 -3.25 12.28 -1.89
N VAL A 91 -2.95 13.57 -2.09
CA VAL A 91 -2.04 14.00 -3.15
C VAL A 91 -0.62 13.78 -2.66
N ALA A 92 0.08 12.82 -3.27
CA ALA A 92 1.42 12.40 -2.84
C ALA A 92 2.55 13.17 -3.57
N GLY A 93 2.23 13.86 -4.67
CA GLY A 93 3.21 14.62 -5.45
C GLY A 93 3.93 13.79 -6.50
N LYS A 94 5.19 14.15 -6.77
CA LYS A 94 6.08 13.48 -7.72
C LYS A 94 6.83 12.34 -7.03
N VAL A 95 6.13 11.25 -6.76
CA VAL A 95 6.65 10.09 -6.03
C VAL A 95 6.60 8.82 -6.89
N THR A 96 7.20 7.74 -6.41
CA THR A 96 7.15 6.44 -7.11
C THR A 96 5.86 5.69 -6.78
N ALA A 97 5.51 4.68 -7.59
CA ALA A 97 4.35 3.84 -7.29
C ALA A 97 4.44 3.17 -5.91
N PRO A 98 5.57 2.54 -5.51
CA PRO A 98 5.69 1.96 -4.16
C PRO A 98 5.53 2.99 -3.02
N ASP A 99 6.00 4.22 -3.20
CA ASP A 99 5.81 5.28 -2.18
C ASP A 99 4.33 5.68 -2.05
N THR A 100 3.61 5.72 -3.17
CA THR A 100 2.20 6.10 -3.21
C THR A 100 1.31 5.00 -2.62
N GLU A 101 1.58 3.74 -2.98
CA GLU A 101 0.94 2.57 -2.40
C GLU A 101 1.15 2.51 -0.88
N LEU A 102 2.38 2.74 -0.44
CA LEU A 102 2.70 2.80 0.99
C LEU A 102 1.91 3.91 1.70
N TYR A 103 1.67 5.06 1.05
CA TYR A 103 0.84 6.12 1.62
C TYR A 103 -0.63 5.68 1.72
N ALA A 104 -1.17 4.99 0.71
CA ALA A 104 -2.52 4.43 0.76
C ALA A 104 -2.70 3.46 1.93
N ILE A 105 -1.75 2.53 2.10
CA ILE A 105 -1.70 1.58 3.22
C ILE A 105 -1.62 2.29 4.57
N ARG A 106 -0.72 3.29 4.70
CA ARG A 106 -0.60 4.10 5.91
C ARG A 106 -1.90 4.81 6.24
N SER A 107 -2.57 5.36 5.24
CA SER A 107 -3.84 6.06 5.39
C SER A 107 -4.92 5.13 5.96
N ALA A 108 -5.04 3.91 5.42
CA ALA A 108 -5.97 2.91 5.91
C ALA A 108 -5.69 2.49 7.37
N ILE A 109 -4.45 2.09 7.67
CA ILE A 109 -4.08 1.56 9.00
C ILE A 109 -4.27 2.59 10.10
N VAL A 110 -3.81 3.83 9.87
CA VAL A 110 -3.95 4.91 10.86
C VAL A 110 -5.44 5.18 11.14
N ASN A 111 -6.31 5.12 10.14
CA ASN A 111 -7.75 5.35 10.38
C ASN A 111 -8.48 4.16 11.01
N ALA A 112 -8.02 2.93 10.76
CA ALA A 112 -8.58 1.73 11.38
C ALA A 112 -8.20 1.64 12.87
N THR A 113 -6.94 1.90 13.22
CA THR A 113 -6.42 1.86 14.60
C THR A 113 -7.01 2.93 15.54
N LEU A 114 -7.66 3.96 14.98
CA LEU A 114 -8.41 4.98 15.71
C LEU A 114 -9.82 4.52 16.12
N ARG A 115 -10.27 3.32 15.71
CA ARG A 115 -11.60 2.80 16.03
C ARG A 115 -11.54 1.95 17.29
N ASP A 116 -12.32 2.34 18.30
CA ASP A 116 -12.27 1.71 19.63
C ASP A 116 -12.76 0.25 19.64
N ASP A 117 -13.62 -0.10 18.69
CA ASP A 117 -14.20 -1.43 18.47
C ASP A 117 -13.38 -2.29 17.48
N CYS A 118 -12.28 -1.76 16.93
CA CYS A 118 -11.44 -2.50 15.99
C CYS A 118 -10.55 -3.53 16.70
N THR A 119 -10.76 -4.80 16.32
CA THR A 119 -10.01 -5.97 16.79
C THR A 119 -9.16 -6.57 15.68
N ASP A 120 -9.69 -6.66 14.46
CA ASP A 120 -8.95 -7.18 13.31
C ASP A 120 -8.93 -6.15 12.18
N ILE A 121 -7.78 -6.02 11.50
CA ILE A 121 -7.61 -5.16 10.33
C ILE A 121 -7.23 -6.01 9.13
N PHE A 122 -7.96 -5.90 8.03
CA PHE A 122 -7.57 -6.49 6.74
C PHE A 122 -7.23 -5.39 5.73
N ILE A 123 -6.05 -5.42 5.14
CA ILE A 123 -5.63 -4.46 4.11
C ILE A 123 -5.56 -5.20 2.77
N PHE A 124 -6.50 -4.91 1.88
CA PHE A 124 -6.50 -5.40 0.50
C PHE A 124 -5.70 -4.45 -0.37
N THR A 125 -4.61 -4.96 -0.97
CA THR A 125 -3.72 -4.20 -1.85
C THR A 125 -3.10 -5.09 -2.90
N ASP A 126 -2.80 -4.52 -4.06
CA ASP A 126 -2.01 -5.18 -5.10
C ASP A 126 -0.49 -5.06 -4.90
N SER A 127 -0.05 -4.40 -3.83
CA SER A 127 1.37 -4.11 -3.59
C SER A 127 1.89 -4.75 -2.30
N MET A 128 2.15 -6.07 -2.34
CA MET A 128 2.78 -6.76 -1.19
C MET A 128 4.16 -6.24 -0.82
N ALA A 129 4.90 -5.69 -1.78
CA ALA A 129 6.16 -5.02 -1.49
C ALA A 129 5.93 -3.78 -0.59
N SER A 130 4.89 -3.00 -0.86
CA SER A 130 4.53 -1.81 -0.07
C SER A 130 3.91 -2.20 1.27
N ALA A 131 3.12 -3.27 1.34
CA ALA A 131 2.60 -3.83 2.58
C ALA A 131 3.72 -4.28 3.53
N ARG A 132 4.69 -5.04 3.02
CA ARG A 132 5.87 -5.44 3.82
C ARG A 132 6.69 -4.24 4.27
N ARG A 133 6.84 -3.24 3.38
CA ARG A 133 7.52 -1.99 3.70
C ARG A 133 6.78 -1.18 4.78
N ALA A 134 5.45 -1.26 4.85
CA ALA A 134 4.65 -0.51 5.83
C ALA A 134 4.99 -0.88 7.28
N VAL A 135 5.37 -2.12 7.53
CA VAL A 135 5.75 -2.62 8.87
C VAL A 135 7.27 -2.65 9.09
N ASP A 136 8.05 -2.16 8.13
CA ASP A 136 9.50 -2.03 8.24
C ASP A 136 9.90 -0.55 8.29
N PRO A 137 10.28 -0.02 9.48
CA PRO A 137 10.70 1.37 9.61
C PRO A 137 12.17 1.60 9.18
N SER A 138 12.81 0.68 8.46
CA SER A 138 14.17 0.85 7.92
C SER A 138 14.28 2.03 6.95
N ILE A 139 15.50 2.36 6.51
CA ILE A 139 15.74 3.54 5.66
C ILE A 139 15.24 3.27 4.23
N HIS A 140 14.24 4.04 3.79
CA HIS A 140 13.75 4.08 2.42
C HIS A 140 13.02 5.40 2.13
N SER A 141 12.71 5.69 0.87
CA SER A 141 12.07 6.94 0.41
C SER A 141 10.76 7.29 1.12
N GLY A 142 9.92 6.29 1.39
CA GLY A 142 8.66 6.44 2.13
C GLY A 142 8.73 6.22 3.64
N GLN A 143 9.91 6.29 4.28
CA GLN A 143 10.11 5.88 5.69
C GLN A 143 9.12 6.54 6.65
N GLY A 144 8.78 7.82 6.44
CA GLY A 144 7.80 8.52 7.29
C GLY A 144 6.44 7.82 7.37
N HIS A 145 6.01 7.15 6.31
CA HIS A 145 4.77 6.37 6.30
C HIS A 145 4.89 5.09 7.12
N SER A 146 5.98 4.33 6.96
CA SER A 146 6.22 3.10 7.74
C SER A 146 6.38 3.38 9.23
N VAL A 147 7.00 4.51 9.58
CA VAL A 147 7.11 4.97 10.98
C VAL A 147 5.73 5.23 11.57
N ALA A 148 4.88 5.98 10.87
CA ALA A 148 3.52 6.25 11.33
C ALA A 148 2.69 4.96 11.47
N VAL A 149 2.86 3.99 10.57
CA VAL A 149 2.20 2.67 10.66
C VAL A 149 2.71 1.90 11.88
N CYS A 150 4.01 1.80 12.08
CA CYS A 150 4.61 1.11 13.22
C CYS A 150 4.19 1.75 14.56
N GLU A 151 4.08 3.07 14.65
CA GLU A 151 3.59 3.75 15.87
C GLU A 151 2.13 3.45 16.13
N ALA A 152 1.29 3.56 15.10
CA ALA A 152 -0.14 3.30 15.19
C ALA A 152 -0.42 1.84 15.60
N LEU A 153 0.24 0.88 14.96
CA LEU A 153 0.05 -0.55 15.24
C LEU A 153 0.58 -0.94 16.62
N GLN A 154 1.77 -0.49 17.04
CA GLN A 154 2.26 -0.79 18.40
C GLN A 154 1.33 -0.23 19.48
N THR A 155 0.86 1.00 19.29
CA THR A 155 -0.09 1.61 20.22
C THR A 155 -1.41 0.85 20.22
N TRP A 156 -1.87 0.43 19.05
CA TRP A 156 -3.10 -0.36 18.92
C TRP A 156 -2.94 -1.70 19.62
N PHE A 157 -1.98 -2.54 19.23
CA PHE A 157 -1.72 -3.88 19.79
C PHE A 157 -1.54 -3.95 21.31
N THR A 158 -1.10 -2.86 21.94
CA THR A 158 -0.97 -2.80 23.41
C THR A 158 -2.25 -2.42 24.13
N ARG A 159 -3.33 -2.04 23.44
CA ARG A 159 -4.62 -1.65 24.05
C ARG A 159 -5.46 -2.85 24.45
N LYS A 160 -5.54 -3.89 23.61
CA LYS A 160 -6.40 -5.05 23.84
C LYS A 160 -5.74 -6.32 23.29
N ASP A 161 -5.90 -7.41 24.02
CA ASP A 161 -5.45 -8.73 23.57
C ASP A 161 -6.25 -9.19 22.33
N GLY A 162 -5.61 -9.99 21.48
CA GLY A 162 -6.24 -10.59 20.31
C GLY A 162 -6.32 -9.69 19.07
N GLN A 163 -5.73 -8.48 19.12
CA GLN A 163 -5.69 -7.61 17.95
C GLN A 163 -4.74 -8.13 16.87
N SER A 164 -5.15 -8.07 15.60
CA SER A 164 -4.35 -8.56 14.48
C SER A 164 -4.52 -7.73 13.20
N ILE A 165 -3.48 -7.69 12.38
CA ILE A 165 -3.55 -7.12 11.02
C ILE A 165 -3.13 -8.15 9.99
N THR A 166 -3.92 -8.28 8.92
CA THR A 166 -3.62 -9.13 7.78
C THR A 166 -3.55 -8.31 6.50
N PHE A 167 -2.40 -8.36 5.83
CA PHE A 167 -2.24 -7.82 4.49
C PHE A 167 -2.64 -8.89 3.47
N VAL A 168 -3.58 -8.58 2.60
CA VAL A 168 -4.15 -9.50 1.62
C VAL A 168 -3.81 -9.05 0.22
N TYR A 169 -3.06 -9.88 -0.50
CA TYR A 169 -2.69 -9.57 -1.88
C TYR A 169 -3.89 -9.71 -2.84
N VAL A 170 -4.20 -8.65 -3.57
CA VAL A 170 -5.20 -8.66 -4.64
C VAL A 170 -4.52 -8.41 -5.97
N PRO A 171 -4.45 -9.38 -6.89
CA PRO A 171 -3.85 -9.15 -8.20
C PRO A 171 -4.61 -8.07 -8.97
N SER A 172 -3.95 -7.01 -9.44
CA SER A 172 -4.63 -5.89 -10.12
C SER A 172 -5.40 -6.34 -11.38
N ARG A 173 -4.92 -7.38 -12.07
CA ARG A 173 -5.60 -8.00 -13.23
C ARG A 173 -6.97 -8.60 -12.91
N LEU A 174 -7.22 -8.92 -11.64
CA LEU A 174 -8.48 -9.52 -11.22
C LEU A 174 -9.61 -8.50 -11.23
N GLN A 175 -9.31 -7.20 -11.08
CA GLN A 175 -10.31 -6.13 -10.92
C GLN A 175 -11.39 -6.53 -9.91
N TRP A 176 -10.96 -7.09 -8.78
CA TRP A 176 -11.86 -7.64 -7.78
C TRP A 176 -12.70 -6.52 -7.16
N ASP A 177 -14.03 -6.64 -7.26
CA ASP A 177 -15.08 -5.66 -6.89
C ASP A 177 -14.63 -4.59 -5.89
N LEU A 178 -14.35 -5.02 -4.66
CA LEU A 178 -13.91 -4.17 -3.56
C LEU A 178 -12.64 -3.39 -3.92
N HIS A 179 -11.52 -4.08 -4.16
CA HIS A 179 -10.25 -3.41 -4.51
C HIS A 179 -10.36 -2.48 -5.74
N TYR A 180 -11.17 -2.84 -6.73
CA TYR A 180 -11.35 -2.02 -7.93
C TYR A 180 -11.99 -0.65 -7.62
N LYS A 181 -12.82 -0.53 -6.58
CA LYS A 181 -13.38 0.76 -6.14
C LYS A 181 -12.30 1.72 -5.64
N ALA A 182 -11.30 1.22 -4.90
CA ALA A 182 -10.15 2.03 -4.52
C ALA A 182 -9.36 2.51 -5.74
N HIS A 183 -9.23 1.66 -6.76
CA HIS A 183 -8.58 2.02 -8.03
C HIS A 183 -9.32 3.11 -8.80
N GLU A 184 -10.63 2.98 -8.99
CA GLU A 184 -11.45 4.02 -9.61
C GLU A 184 -11.33 5.33 -8.82
N TYR A 185 -11.46 5.24 -7.49
CA TYR A 185 -11.36 6.40 -6.63
C TYR A 185 -10.01 7.12 -6.74
N ALA A 186 -8.90 6.38 -6.78
CA ALA A 186 -7.55 6.93 -6.96
C ALA A 186 -7.36 7.57 -8.33
N THR A 187 -7.95 7.01 -9.38
CA THR A 187 -7.73 7.42 -10.77
C THR A 187 -8.63 8.58 -11.21
N GLU A 188 -9.81 8.74 -10.62
CA GLU A 188 -10.75 9.85 -10.88
C GLU A 188 -10.13 11.22 -10.60
N LEU A 189 -9.37 11.35 -9.51
CA LEU A 189 -8.80 12.62 -9.10
C LEU A 189 -7.54 12.93 -9.91
N LYS A 190 -7.55 14.03 -10.66
CA LYS A 190 -6.37 14.54 -11.37
C LYS A 190 -5.95 15.88 -10.77
N VAL A 191 -4.75 15.91 -10.19
CA VAL A 191 -4.15 17.14 -9.65
C VAL A 191 -2.93 17.49 -10.47
N ALA A 192 -2.90 18.69 -11.04
CA ALA A 192 -1.75 19.16 -11.81
C ALA A 192 -0.47 19.13 -10.96
N LEU A 193 0.67 18.80 -11.57
CA LEU A 193 1.95 18.69 -10.88
C LEU A 193 2.33 19.98 -10.14
N GLY A 194 2.04 21.12 -10.77
CA GLY A 194 2.44 22.42 -10.27
C GLY A 194 3.96 22.63 -10.31
N PRO A 195 4.44 23.80 -9.86
CA PRO A 195 5.86 24.17 -9.97
C PRO A 195 6.74 23.51 -8.90
N ARG A 196 6.17 23.14 -7.75
CA ARG A 196 6.92 22.60 -6.59
C ARG A 196 6.17 21.43 -5.94
N PRO A 197 6.01 20.30 -6.64
CA PRO A 197 5.39 19.12 -6.04
C PRO A 197 6.27 18.57 -4.91
N ALA A 198 5.64 18.01 -3.88
CA ALA A 198 6.35 17.10 -2.97
C ALA A 198 7.02 16.00 -3.81
N THR A 199 8.29 15.71 -3.55
CA THR A 199 9.08 14.77 -4.38
C THR A 199 9.83 13.82 -3.48
N SER A 200 9.69 12.50 -3.72
CA SER A 200 10.43 11.50 -2.95
C SER A 200 11.86 11.34 -3.48
N PHE A 201 12.76 10.88 -2.60
CA PHE A 201 14.14 10.59 -2.97
C PHE A 201 14.24 9.57 -4.11
N ASP A 202 13.44 8.49 -4.06
CA ASP A 202 13.45 7.46 -5.11
C ASP A 202 12.93 8.01 -6.44
N SER A 203 12.00 8.97 -6.43
CA SER A 203 11.55 9.65 -7.65
C SER A 203 12.68 10.47 -8.29
N LEU A 204 13.49 11.19 -7.51
CA LEU A 204 14.68 11.89 -8.00
C LEU A 204 15.72 10.90 -8.54
N ARG A 205 15.95 9.79 -7.83
CA ARG A 205 16.89 8.75 -8.25
C ARG A 205 16.47 8.10 -9.56
N MET A 206 15.18 7.77 -9.70
CA MET A 206 14.61 7.21 -10.92
C MET A 206 14.76 8.18 -12.09
N GLN A 207 14.47 9.47 -11.89
CA GLN A 207 14.65 10.49 -12.93
C GLN A 207 16.11 10.63 -13.37
N ALA A 208 17.05 10.66 -12.42
CA ALA A 208 18.47 10.72 -12.74
C ALA A 208 18.93 9.47 -13.52
N ALA A 209 18.43 8.28 -13.15
CA ALA A 209 18.74 7.05 -13.87
C ALA A 209 18.19 7.06 -15.31
N LEU A 210 16.93 7.49 -15.49
CA LEU A 210 16.29 7.61 -16.81
C LEU A 210 17.01 8.63 -17.69
N ALA A 211 17.37 9.79 -17.14
CA ALA A 211 18.09 10.83 -17.87
C ALA A 211 19.47 10.32 -18.34
N ARG A 212 20.22 9.64 -17.48
CA ARG A 212 21.50 9.02 -17.87
C ARG A 212 21.30 7.95 -18.94
N GLY A 213 20.30 7.09 -18.80
CA GLY A 213 20.00 6.06 -19.80
C GLY A 213 19.67 6.66 -21.16
N ALA A 214 18.89 7.74 -21.20
CA ALA A 214 18.62 8.47 -22.43
C ALA A 214 19.89 9.08 -23.03
N SER A 215 20.74 9.72 -22.23
CA SER A 215 22.02 10.26 -22.70
C SER A 215 22.95 9.17 -23.25
N TRP A 216 23.03 8.02 -22.58
CA TRP A 216 23.80 6.86 -23.05
C TRP A 216 23.27 6.32 -24.37
N ASN A 217 21.95 6.19 -24.53
CA ASN A 217 21.35 5.72 -25.77
C ASN A 217 21.62 6.68 -26.94
N VAL A 218 21.61 8.00 -26.70
CA VAL A 218 21.95 9.00 -27.73
C VAL A 218 23.42 8.88 -28.14
N LEU A 219 24.32 8.74 -27.17
CA LEU A 219 25.76 8.66 -27.40
C LEU A 219 26.15 7.39 -28.18
N PHE A 220 25.54 6.24 -27.88
CA PHE A 220 25.77 4.98 -28.62
C PHE A 220 24.94 4.84 -29.92
N GLN A 221 24.14 5.85 -30.27
CA GLN A 221 23.54 5.97 -31.60
C GLN A 221 24.46 6.73 -32.57
N ASP A 222 25.51 7.38 -32.07
CA ASP A 222 26.52 8.03 -32.89
C ASP A 222 27.42 6.97 -33.55
N PRO A 223 27.51 6.90 -34.89
CA PRO A 223 28.38 5.96 -35.59
C PRO A 223 29.88 6.14 -35.28
N GLU A 224 30.28 7.28 -34.72
CA GLU A 224 31.67 7.56 -34.33
C GLU A 224 32.03 7.11 -32.90
N TYR A 225 31.07 6.55 -32.13
CA TYR A 225 31.29 5.97 -30.80
C TYR A 225 31.35 4.43 -30.83
#